data_AF-A0A3M1QHL7-F1
#
_entry.id   AF-A0A3M1QHL7-F1
#
_cell.length_a   1.000
_cell.length_b   1.000
_cell.length_c   1.000
_cell.angle_alpha   90.00
_cell.angle_beta   90.00
_cell.angle_gamma   90.00
#
_symmetry.space_group_name_H-M   'P 1'
#
loop_
_entity.id
_entity.type
_entity.pdbx_description
1 polymer ?
#
loop_
_entity_poly.entity_id
_entity_poly.type
_entity_poly.pdbx_seq_one_letter_code
_entity_poly.pdbx_strand_id
1 'polypeptide(L)'
;MVKHLPPSAATLHLLDVGGYAGDILKQHRADLNVSTVTASPERWQLTDDSLDAVVAFDYTMTDVLLSATHAALRPGGRLTIVLPAATPDSRYVEMLEATGYVRILVEPALPDGSGVLIRGEKPHTTADTIARVEQVAQRDDNTDDLDSYRGRYVHLLVVQTPNKPAWALQPDETITWEALAITSAEAPLLLAFSSLPRAVNFMQQAIVAGTMQGINKMPKFKREVVQSWTHSVILNPAPDILDDHSIQMLPIDPDTAEAPDE
;
A
#
# COMPACT_ATOMS: atom_id res chain seq x y z
N MET A 1 16.05 -4.96 1.35
CA MET A 1 15.17 -4.41 2.43
C MET A 1 14.06 -3.49 1.91
N VAL A 2 14.33 -2.41 1.16
CA VAL A 2 13.31 -1.44 0.69
C VAL A 2 12.07 -2.10 0.08
N LYS A 3 12.26 -3.04 -0.86
CA LYS A 3 11.18 -3.77 -1.55
C LYS A 3 10.25 -4.59 -0.63
N HIS A 4 10.67 -4.85 0.62
CA HIS A 4 9.89 -5.64 1.57
C HIS A 4 9.05 -4.76 2.52
N LEU A 5 9.28 -3.45 2.53
CA LEU A 5 8.43 -2.53 3.27
C LEU A 5 6.99 -2.56 2.73
N PRO A 6 5.98 -2.33 3.57
CA PRO A 6 4.60 -2.22 3.10
C PRO A 6 4.45 -1.16 2.00
N PRO A 7 3.60 -1.40 0.98
CA PRO A 7 3.16 -0.33 0.11
C PRO A 7 2.31 0.65 0.93
N SER A 8 2.54 1.96 0.79
CA SER A 8 1.76 2.99 1.49
C SER A 8 1.55 4.18 0.58
N ALA A 9 0.34 4.74 0.61
CA ALA A 9 0.01 6.03 -0.02
C ALA A 9 0.22 7.22 0.93
N ALA A 10 0.34 6.94 2.23
CA ALA A 10 0.60 7.89 3.30
C ALA A 10 2.02 7.71 3.90
N THR A 11 2.40 8.60 4.81
CA THR A 11 3.66 8.49 5.56
C THR A 11 3.73 7.18 6.32
N LEU A 12 4.80 6.41 6.10
CA LEU A 12 5.01 5.09 6.70
C LEU A 12 5.90 5.23 7.95
N HIS A 13 5.39 4.81 9.10
CA HIS A 13 6.10 4.81 10.37
C HIS A 13 7.00 3.57 10.50
N LEU A 14 8.31 3.80 10.37
CA LEU A 14 9.34 2.77 10.44
C LEU A 14 10.08 2.86 11.77
N LEU A 15 10.25 1.73 12.44
CA LEU A 15 11.19 1.59 13.55
C LEU A 15 12.48 0.94 13.07
N ASP A 16 13.59 1.65 13.26
CA ASP A 16 14.94 1.13 12.99
C ASP A 16 15.61 0.72 14.30
N VAL A 17 15.77 -0.60 14.47
CA VAL A 17 16.43 -1.17 15.63
C VAL A 17 17.94 -1.01 15.47
N GLY A 18 18.56 -0.25 16.37
CA GLY A 18 19.99 0.04 16.35
C GLY A 18 20.41 1.21 15.48
N GLY A 19 19.54 1.71 14.60
CA GLY A 19 19.81 2.93 13.83
C GLY A 19 20.69 2.71 12.59
N TYR A 20 20.79 1.48 12.08
CA TYR A 20 21.70 1.15 10.97
C TYR A 20 21.06 1.21 9.59
N ALA A 21 19.74 1.06 9.48
CA ALA A 21 19.06 0.92 8.19
C ALA A 21 18.28 2.18 7.78
N GLY A 22 17.80 2.95 8.73
CA GLY A 22 16.80 4.00 8.58
C GLY A 22 17.18 5.09 7.60
N ASP A 23 18.39 5.63 7.73
CA ASP A 23 18.88 6.72 6.88
C ASP A 23 19.07 6.27 5.43
N ILE A 24 19.56 5.04 5.23
CA ILE A 24 19.70 4.44 3.89
C ILE A 24 18.31 4.23 3.27
N LEU A 25 17.36 3.71 4.04
CA LEU A 25 16.00 3.48 3.55
C LEU A 25 15.29 4.79 3.17
N LYS A 26 15.48 5.86 3.94
CA LYS A 26 14.95 7.21 3.64
C LYS A 26 15.44 7.77 2.30
N GLN A 27 16.67 7.45 1.89
CA GLN A 27 17.20 7.88 0.58
C GLN A 27 16.42 7.26 -0.59
N HIS A 28 15.84 6.07 -0.38
CA HIS A 28 15.08 5.35 -1.40
C HIS A 28 13.57 5.55 -1.28
N ARG A 29 13.06 5.93 -0.10
CA ARG A 29 11.64 6.20 0.15
C ARG A 29 11.45 7.44 1.02
N ALA A 30 11.07 8.53 0.35
CA ALA A 30 10.88 9.84 0.97
C ALA A 30 9.68 9.91 1.93
N ASP A 31 8.77 8.94 1.87
CA ASP A 31 7.57 8.88 2.71
C ASP A 31 7.81 8.20 4.07
N LEU A 32 9.04 7.75 4.35
CA LEU A 32 9.38 7.09 5.62
C LEU A 32 9.55 8.10 6.77
N ASN A 33 8.72 7.95 7.80
CA ASN A 33 8.95 8.53 9.11
C ASN A 33 9.69 7.52 10.00
N VAL A 34 11.01 7.66 10.08
CA VAL A 34 11.86 6.72 10.83
C VAL A 34 12.07 7.18 12.26
N SER A 35 11.78 6.28 13.19
CA SER A 35 12.16 6.35 14.60
C SER A 35 13.25 5.32 14.89
N THR A 36 14.19 5.64 15.77
CA THR A 36 15.31 4.75 16.13
C THR A 36 15.20 4.35 17.58
N VAL A 37 15.45 3.07 17.86
CA VAL A 37 15.50 2.54 19.22
C VAL A 37 16.78 1.75 19.46
N THR A 38 17.13 1.60 20.73
CA THR A 38 18.28 0.78 21.13
C THR A 38 18.04 -0.70 20.88
N ALA A 39 19.12 -1.48 20.94
CA ALA A 39 19.14 -2.94 20.87
C ALA A 39 18.29 -3.69 21.91
N SER A 40 17.83 -3.01 22.96
CA SER A 40 17.16 -3.57 24.14
C SER A 40 15.64 -3.37 24.05
N PRO A 41 14.85 -4.36 23.59
CA PRO A 41 13.41 -4.21 23.42
C PRO A 41 12.66 -3.94 24.73
N GLU A 42 13.21 -4.40 25.85
CA GLU A 42 12.67 -4.16 27.19
C GLU A 42 12.67 -2.67 27.61
N ARG A 43 13.40 -1.82 26.88
CA ARG A 43 13.46 -0.37 27.13
C ARG A 43 12.59 0.44 26.17
N TRP A 44 11.97 -0.21 25.20
CA TRP A 44 11.17 0.47 24.20
C TRP A 44 9.88 0.98 24.84
N GLN A 45 9.59 2.27 24.63
CA GLN A 45 8.34 2.90 25.05
C GLN A 45 7.49 3.11 23.80
N LEU A 46 7.08 2.01 23.18
CA LEU A 46 6.27 2.01 21.97
C LEU A 46 4.82 1.74 22.34
N THR A 47 3.90 2.43 21.67
CA THR A 47 2.48 2.12 21.75
C THR A 47 2.19 0.91 20.87
N ASP A 48 1.33 0.01 21.33
CA ASP A 48 0.83 -1.11 20.53
C ASP A 48 0.19 -0.61 19.22
N ASP A 49 0.33 -1.39 18.14
CA ASP A 49 -0.24 -1.06 16.82
C ASP A 49 0.09 0.36 16.32
N SER A 50 1.29 0.87 16.60
CA SER A 50 1.71 2.21 16.20
C SER A 50 2.61 2.26 14.97
N LEU A 51 3.22 1.13 14.59
CA LEU A 51 4.22 1.05 13.53
C LEU A 51 3.71 0.31 12.30
N ASP A 52 4.10 0.78 11.12
CA ASP A 52 3.81 0.11 9.86
C ASP A 52 4.91 -0.90 9.50
N ALA A 53 6.15 -0.62 9.91
CA ALA A 53 7.26 -1.54 9.72
C ALA A 53 8.31 -1.46 10.84
N VAL A 54 9.02 -2.57 11.04
CA VAL A 54 10.22 -2.66 11.87
C VAL A 54 11.34 -3.23 11.02
N VAL A 55 12.52 -2.61 11.09
CA VAL A 55 13.76 -3.12 10.49
C VAL A 55 14.82 -3.32 11.55
N ALA A 56 15.60 -4.40 11.39
CA ALA A 56 16.78 -4.63 12.20
C ALA A 56 17.91 -5.20 11.32
N PHE A 57 19.09 -4.63 11.43
CA PHE A 57 20.27 -5.08 10.70
C PHE A 57 21.32 -5.61 11.67
N ASP A 58 21.77 -6.85 11.44
CA ASP A 58 22.74 -7.56 12.27
C ASP A 58 22.30 -7.72 13.75
N TYR A 59 20.99 -7.95 13.94
CA TYR A 59 20.38 -8.12 15.26
C TYR A 59 19.91 -9.56 15.49
N THR A 60 20.40 -10.16 16.57
CA THR A 60 19.98 -11.51 16.98
C THR A 60 18.47 -11.54 17.20
N MET A 61 17.81 -12.45 16.50
CA MET A 61 16.38 -12.69 16.67
C MET A 61 16.15 -13.42 17.99
N THR A 62 15.38 -12.81 18.89
CA THR A 62 15.05 -13.35 20.22
C THR A 62 13.55 -13.24 20.45
N ASP A 63 12.99 -14.07 21.34
CA ASP A 63 11.56 -14.03 21.67
C ASP A 63 11.13 -12.66 22.21
N VAL A 64 12.02 -11.99 22.95
CA VAL A 64 11.79 -10.64 23.48
C VAL A 64 11.69 -9.61 22.35
N LEU A 65 12.60 -9.66 21.37
CA LEU A 65 12.54 -8.81 20.19
C LEU A 65 11.28 -9.08 19.36
N LEU A 66 10.99 -10.36 19.09
CA LEU A 66 9.84 -10.75 18.28
C LEU A 66 8.52 -10.35 18.96
N SER A 67 8.39 -10.55 20.27
CA SER A 67 7.18 -10.16 21.00
C SER A 67 6.97 -8.63 21.00
N ALA A 68 8.04 -7.87 21.26
CA ALA A 68 7.97 -6.41 21.29
C ALA A 68 7.64 -5.82 19.91
N THR A 69 8.25 -6.36 18.86
CA THR A 69 7.96 -5.93 17.48
C THR A 69 6.57 -6.35 17.04
N HIS A 70 6.11 -7.55 17.40
CA HIS A 70 4.76 -8.00 17.08
C HIS A 70 3.68 -7.15 17.78
N ALA A 71 3.89 -6.75 19.03
CA ALA A 71 2.98 -5.85 19.75
C ALA A 71 2.91 -4.46 19.10
N ALA A 72 4.08 -3.87 18.78
CA ALA A 72 4.16 -2.51 18.26
C ALA A 72 3.71 -2.38 16.77
N LEU A 73 3.84 -3.44 15.97
CA LEU A 73 3.37 -3.45 14.59
C LEU A 73 1.85 -3.40 14.51
N ARG A 74 1.31 -2.62 13.58
CA ARG A 74 -0.11 -2.66 13.21
C ARG A 74 -0.47 -3.97 12.52
N PRO A 75 -1.77 -4.36 12.48
CA PRO A 75 -2.21 -5.45 11.61
C PRO A 75 -1.81 -5.20 10.14
N GLY A 76 -1.14 -6.17 9.51
CA GLY A 76 -0.52 -6.02 8.18
C GLY A 76 0.87 -5.36 8.16
N GLY A 77 1.35 -4.87 9.30
CA GLY A 77 2.69 -4.32 9.45
C GLY A 77 3.77 -5.40 9.35
N ARG A 78 4.98 -5.01 8.95
CA ARG A 78 6.04 -5.96 8.60
C ARG A 78 7.31 -5.81 9.44
N LEU A 79 7.82 -6.92 9.92
CA LEU A 79 9.18 -7.06 10.45
C LEU A 79 10.12 -7.49 9.32
N THR A 80 11.28 -6.86 9.19
CA THR A 80 12.38 -7.29 8.32
C THR A 80 13.70 -7.28 9.08
N ILE A 81 14.34 -8.45 9.22
CA ILE A 81 15.66 -8.60 9.83
C ILE A 81 16.65 -9.06 8.76
N VAL A 82 17.84 -8.47 8.74
CA VAL A 82 18.96 -8.97 7.93
C VAL A 82 20.10 -9.39 8.84
N LEU A 83 20.60 -10.61 8.66
CA LEU A 83 21.74 -11.15 9.39
C LEU A 83 22.87 -11.46 8.40
N PRO A 84 23.91 -10.62 8.30
CA PRO A 84 24.96 -10.77 7.29
C PRO A 84 25.79 -12.05 7.43
N ALA A 85 25.98 -12.51 8.67
CA ALA A 85 26.82 -13.67 8.99
C ALA A 85 26.05 -15.01 9.06
N ALA A 86 24.74 -15.01 8.81
CA ALA A 86 23.90 -16.20 8.89
C ALA A 86 23.42 -16.64 7.51
N THR A 87 22.95 -17.88 7.42
CA THR A 87 22.35 -18.48 6.23
C THR A 87 20.86 -18.75 6.46
N PRO A 88 20.04 -18.86 5.40
CA PRO A 88 18.65 -19.29 5.51
C PRO A 88 18.52 -20.61 6.28
N ASP A 89 17.56 -20.66 7.20
CA ASP A 89 17.37 -21.77 8.14
C ASP A 89 15.90 -21.82 8.59
N SER A 90 15.31 -23.01 8.70
CA SER A 90 13.91 -23.20 9.10
C SER A 90 13.62 -22.72 10.51
N ARG A 91 14.64 -22.70 11.40
CA ARG A 91 14.48 -22.17 12.77
C ARG A 91 13.96 -20.73 12.79
N TYR A 92 14.30 -19.92 11.79
CA TYR A 92 13.82 -18.55 11.69
C TYR A 92 12.31 -18.49 11.39
N VAL A 93 11.82 -19.44 10.59
CA VAL A 93 10.40 -19.59 10.30
C VAL A 93 9.66 -20.00 11.57
N GLU A 94 10.14 -21.04 12.25
CA GLU A 94 9.52 -21.57 13.47
C GLU A 94 9.39 -20.52 14.58
N MET A 95 10.42 -19.69 14.78
CA MET A 95 10.38 -18.59 15.75
C MET A 95 9.34 -17.51 15.40
N LEU A 96 9.22 -17.16 14.11
CA LEU A 96 8.22 -16.20 13.64
C LEU A 96 6.79 -16.75 13.79
N GLU A 97 6.57 -18.02 13.41
CA GLU A 97 5.28 -18.70 13.56
C GLU A 97 4.88 -18.80 15.04
N ALA A 98 5.81 -19.18 15.91
CA ALA A 98 5.58 -19.27 17.35
C ALA A 98 5.20 -17.93 17.99
N THR A 99 5.65 -16.82 17.40
CA THR A 99 5.28 -15.46 17.84
C THR A 99 3.96 -14.97 17.22
N GLY A 100 3.44 -15.66 16.20
CA GLY A 100 2.18 -15.32 15.53
C GLY A 100 2.32 -14.52 14.23
N TYR A 101 3.53 -14.37 13.69
CA TYR A 101 3.71 -13.80 12.36
C TYR A 101 3.18 -14.72 11.26
N VAL A 102 2.74 -14.12 10.15
CA VAL A 102 2.30 -14.81 8.93
C VAL A 102 3.06 -14.30 7.71
N ARG A 103 2.84 -14.94 6.54
CA ARG A 103 3.47 -14.57 5.25
C ARG A 103 5.01 -14.46 5.36
N ILE A 104 5.57 -15.43 6.06
CA ILE A 104 6.97 -15.49 6.42
C ILE A 104 7.84 -15.75 5.18
N LEU A 105 8.97 -15.06 5.11
CA LEU A 105 10.00 -15.25 4.08
C LEU A 105 11.36 -15.34 4.77
N VAL A 106 12.13 -16.39 4.45
CA VAL A 106 13.51 -16.56 4.88
C VAL A 106 14.30 -16.93 3.63
N GLU A 107 15.13 -16.01 3.14
CA GLU A 107 15.87 -16.16 1.89
C GLU A 107 17.28 -15.57 2.01
N PRO A 108 18.23 -15.92 1.12
CA PRO A 108 19.52 -15.25 1.08
C PRO A 108 19.36 -13.73 0.94
N ALA A 109 20.13 -12.97 1.72
CA ALA A 109 20.04 -11.50 1.67
C ALA A 109 20.65 -10.93 0.38
N LEU A 110 21.68 -11.60 -0.16
CA LEU A 110 22.44 -11.20 -1.34
C LEU A 110 22.41 -12.28 -2.43
N PRO A 111 22.60 -11.91 -3.72
CA PRO A 111 22.55 -12.84 -4.84
C PRO A 111 23.62 -13.95 -4.81
N ASP A 112 24.72 -13.71 -4.11
CA ASP A 112 25.81 -14.67 -3.93
C ASP A 112 25.52 -15.72 -2.83
N GLY A 113 24.32 -15.66 -2.22
CA GLY A 113 23.90 -16.57 -1.16
C GLY A 113 24.34 -16.13 0.24
N SER A 114 25.04 -14.99 0.36
CA SER A 114 25.52 -14.50 1.66
C SER A 114 24.45 -13.73 2.44
N GLY A 115 24.52 -13.87 3.76
CA GLY A 115 23.54 -13.34 4.69
C GLY A 115 22.14 -13.96 4.53
N VAL A 116 21.25 -13.63 5.46
CA VAL A 116 19.85 -14.02 5.40
C VAL A 116 18.95 -12.82 5.63
N LEU A 117 17.92 -12.71 4.80
CA LEU A 117 16.80 -11.80 4.97
C LEU A 117 15.63 -12.60 5.55
N ILE A 118 15.10 -12.11 6.66
CA ILE A 118 14.00 -12.70 7.41
C ILE A 118 12.87 -11.68 7.43
N ARG A 119 11.67 -12.08 7.03
CA ARG A 119 10.49 -11.21 7.04
C ARG A 119 9.29 -11.93 7.62
N GLY A 120 8.54 -11.22 8.46
CA GLY A 120 7.22 -11.64 8.95
C GLY A 120 6.21 -10.50 8.87
N GLU A 121 4.94 -10.82 8.67
CA GLU A 121 3.83 -9.87 8.67
C GLU A 121 2.91 -10.13 9.86
N LYS A 122 2.49 -9.09 10.59
CA LYS A 122 1.50 -9.24 11.65
C LYS A 122 0.14 -9.57 11.01
N PRO A 123 -0.57 -10.62 11.45
CA PRO A 123 -1.88 -10.96 10.90
C PRO A 123 -2.85 -9.78 10.94
N HIS A 124 -3.73 -9.71 9.94
CA HIS A 124 -4.89 -8.83 10.02
C HIS A 124 -5.86 -9.36 11.09
N THR A 125 -6.50 -8.47 11.85
CA THR A 125 -7.43 -8.85 12.93
C THR A 125 -8.83 -9.23 12.42
N THR A 126 -9.15 -8.95 11.17
CA THR A 126 -10.43 -9.29 10.53
C THR A 126 -10.26 -10.40 9.48
N ALA A 127 -11.09 -11.44 9.60
CA ALA A 127 -11.16 -12.55 8.63
C ALA A 127 -11.86 -12.16 7.32
N ASP A 128 -12.58 -11.04 7.30
CA ASP A 128 -13.31 -10.55 6.12
C ASP A 128 -12.41 -9.62 5.27
N THR A 129 -12.25 -9.99 4.00
CA THR A 129 -11.45 -9.23 3.05
C THR A 129 -12.00 -7.82 2.82
N ILE A 130 -13.32 -7.64 2.91
CA ILE A 130 -13.97 -6.33 2.76
C ILE A 130 -13.67 -5.46 3.98
N ALA A 131 -13.85 -6.00 5.20
CA ALA A 131 -13.51 -5.29 6.44
C ALA A 131 -12.01 -4.97 6.54
N ARG A 132 -11.14 -5.82 5.95
CA ARG A 132 -9.70 -5.58 5.86
C ARG A 132 -9.37 -4.37 4.99
N VAL A 133 -10.00 -4.27 3.82
CA VAL A 133 -9.79 -3.14 2.92
C VAL A 133 -10.37 -1.86 3.53
N GLU A 134 -11.50 -1.97 4.23
CA GLU A 134 -12.13 -0.87 4.95
C GLU A 134 -11.29 -0.33 6.11
N GLN A 135 -10.71 -1.19 6.95
CA GLN A 135 -9.80 -0.74 8.03
C GLN A 135 -8.56 -0.01 7.52
N VAL A 136 -8.00 -0.43 6.37
CA VAL A 136 -6.86 0.25 5.74
C VAL A 136 -7.33 1.56 5.10
N ALA A 137 -8.49 1.55 4.44
CA ALA A 137 -9.08 2.74 3.82
C ALA A 137 -9.40 3.83 4.85
N GLN A 138 -10.03 3.52 5.99
CA GLN A 138 -10.46 4.50 6.99
C GLN A 138 -9.31 5.24 7.73
N ARG A 139 -8.06 4.79 7.59
CA ARG A 139 -6.90 5.36 8.32
C ARG A 139 -6.10 6.42 7.56
N ASP A 140 -6.23 6.50 6.23
CA ASP A 140 -5.69 7.61 5.44
C ASP A 140 -6.52 8.88 5.73
N ASP A 141 -5.89 10.06 5.83
CA ASP A 141 -6.61 11.33 6.11
C ASP A 141 -7.79 11.52 5.13
N ASN A 142 -8.97 11.84 5.67
CA ASN A 142 -10.16 12.21 4.89
C ASN A 142 -9.98 13.61 4.30
N THR A 143 -9.05 13.69 3.34
CA THR A 143 -8.96 14.85 2.47
C THR A 143 -9.88 14.56 1.29
N ASP A 144 -11.03 15.21 1.26
CA ASP A 144 -12.02 15.09 0.17
C ASP A 144 -11.60 15.87 -1.08
N ASP A 145 -10.55 16.69 -0.95
CA ASP A 145 -10.07 17.63 -1.95
C ASP A 145 -8.63 17.31 -2.40
N LEU A 146 -8.42 17.32 -3.72
CA LEU A 146 -7.14 17.05 -4.36
C LEU A 146 -6.10 18.15 -4.08
N ASP A 147 -6.53 19.38 -3.83
CA ASP A 147 -5.63 20.52 -3.61
C ASP A 147 -4.95 20.50 -2.24
N SER A 148 -5.62 19.93 -1.24
CA SER A 148 -5.07 19.75 0.11
C SER A 148 -4.36 18.41 0.30
N TYR A 149 -4.50 17.48 -0.67
CA TYR A 149 -3.84 16.19 -0.65
C TYR A 149 -2.32 16.29 -0.86
N ARG A 150 -1.55 15.82 0.14
CA ARG A 150 -0.07 15.87 0.14
C ARG A 150 0.60 14.71 -0.58
N GLY A 151 -0.14 13.67 -0.96
CA GLY A 151 0.44 12.52 -1.65
C GLY A 151 0.84 12.85 -3.10
N ARG A 152 1.76 12.05 -3.65
CA ARG A 152 2.25 12.27 -5.02
C ARG A 152 1.36 11.66 -6.09
N TYR A 153 0.59 10.64 -5.71
CA TYR A 153 -0.15 9.82 -6.65
C TYR A 153 -1.60 9.65 -6.22
N VAL A 154 -2.46 9.48 -7.22
CA VAL A 154 -3.86 9.07 -7.07
C VAL A 154 -4.15 7.91 -8.00
N HIS A 155 -5.22 7.18 -7.70
CA HIS A 155 -5.70 6.05 -8.48
C HIS A 155 -7.11 6.36 -8.98
N LEU A 156 -7.42 5.96 -10.21
CA LEU A 156 -8.76 6.08 -10.79
C LEU A 156 -9.33 4.69 -11.05
N LEU A 157 -10.65 4.55 -11.00
CA LEU A 157 -11.34 3.36 -11.49
C LEU A 157 -11.60 3.52 -12.98
N VAL A 158 -11.08 2.61 -13.81
CA VAL A 158 -11.06 2.75 -15.26
C VAL A 158 -11.66 1.53 -15.95
N VAL A 159 -12.43 1.78 -17.01
CA VAL A 159 -12.78 0.79 -18.03
C VAL A 159 -11.82 0.96 -19.19
N GLN A 160 -11.04 -0.08 -19.46
CA GLN A 160 -10.23 -0.20 -20.66
C GLN A 160 -10.98 -0.99 -21.74
N THR A 161 -11.00 -0.45 -22.96
CA THR A 161 -11.44 -1.14 -24.17
C THR A 161 -10.30 -1.20 -25.18
N PRO A 162 -9.94 -2.39 -25.71
CA PRO A 162 -10.42 -3.72 -25.32
C PRO A 162 -9.94 -4.11 -23.91
N ASN A 163 -10.73 -4.92 -23.21
CA ASN A 163 -10.36 -5.49 -21.91
C ASN A 163 -9.32 -6.59 -22.06
N LYS A 164 -8.09 -6.19 -22.35
CA LYS A 164 -6.93 -7.07 -22.55
C LYS A 164 -5.76 -6.61 -21.68
N PRO A 165 -5.02 -7.53 -21.05
CA PRO A 165 -3.75 -7.18 -20.44
C PRO A 165 -2.73 -6.78 -21.51
N ALA A 166 -1.70 -6.02 -21.11
CA ALA A 166 -0.71 -5.47 -22.04
C ALA A 166 -0.03 -6.55 -22.91
N TRP A 167 0.23 -7.73 -22.35
CA TRP A 167 0.84 -8.85 -23.07
C TRP A 167 -0.07 -9.52 -24.11
N ALA A 168 -1.38 -9.24 -24.09
CA ALA A 168 -2.36 -9.79 -25.02
C ALA A 168 -2.80 -8.79 -26.10
N LEU A 169 -2.34 -7.54 -26.02
CA LEU A 169 -2.61 -6.51 -27.02
C LEU A 169 -1.79 -6.77 -28.28
N GLN A 170 -2.41 -6.63 -29.44
CA GLN A 170 -1.67 -6.62 -30.71
C GLN A 170 -0.99 -5.25 -30.90
N PRO A 171 0.14 -5.16 -31.63
CA PRO A 171 0.88 -3.91 -31.81
C PRO A 171 0.09 -2.75 -32.42
N ASP A 172 -0.97 -3.05 -33.17
CA ASP A 172 -1.87 -2.09 -33.83
C ASP A 172 -3.20 -1.89 -33.09
N GLU A 173 -3.38 -2.55 -31.94
CA GLU A 173 -4.61 -2.49 -31.18
C GLU A 173 -4.66 -1.21 -30.34
N THR A 174 -5.57 -0.29 -30.70
CA THR A 174 -5.78 0.94 -29.94
C THR A 174 -6.55 0.66 -28.65
N ILE A 175 -5.99 1.09 -27.52
CA ILE A 175 -6.70 1.09 -26.24
C ILE A 175 -7.37 2.44 -26.00
N THR A 176 -8.57 2.41 -25.42
CA THR A 176 -9.24 3.58 -24.87
C THR A 176 -9.51 3.35 -23.40
N TRP A 177 -9.28 4.38 -22.59
CA TRP A 177 -9.58 4.37 -21.17
C TRP A 177 -10.67 5.38 -20.88
N GLU A 178 -11.64 4.95 -20.09
CA GLU A 178 -12.66 5.82 -19.55
C GLU A 178 -12.66 5.70 -18.02
N ALA A 179 -12.52 6.82 -17.32
CA ALA A 179 -12.51 6.89 -15.87
C ALA A 179 -13.91 7.10 -15.32
N LEU A 180 -14.18 6.48 -14.17
CA LEU A 180 -15.43 6.63 -13.45
C LEU A 180 -15.62 8.06 -12.95
N ALA A 181 -16.77 8.64 -13.25
CA ALA A 181 -17.21 9.93 -12.78
C ALA A 181 -18.69 9.90 -12.38
N ILE A 182 -19.09 10.88 -11.59
CA ILE A 182 -20.50 11.15 -11.27
C ILE A 182 -20.96 12.44 -11.95
N THR A 183 -22.25 12.53 -12.26
CA THR A 183 -22.88 13.77 -12.72
C THR A 183 -23.05 14.74 -11.56
N SER A 184 -22.58 15.98 -11.69
CA SER A 184 -22.92 17.08 -10.77
C SER A 184 -23.62 18.21 -11.54
N ALA A 185 -24.22 19.16 -10.81
CA ALA A 185 -25.01 20.26 -11.38
C ALA A 185 -24.21 21.18 -12.32
N GLU A 186 -22.90 21.33 -12.08
CA GLU A 186 -22.03 22.22 -12.87
C GLU A 186 -21.21 21.46 -13.91
N ALA A 187 -20.55 20.37 -13.50
CA ALA A 187 -19.69 19.57 -14.36
C ALA A 187 -19.54 18.14 -13.81
N PRO A 188 -19.17 17.16 -14.65
CA PRO A 188 -18.75 15.83 -14.19
C PRO A 188 -17.64 15.88 -13.13
N LEU A 189 -17.77 15.05 -12.08
CA LEU A 189 -16.75 14.89 -11.04
C LEU A 189 -16.07 13.51 -11.18
N LEU A 190 -14.77 13.50 -11.43
CA LEU A 190 -13.96 12.28 -11.47
C LEU A 190 -13.76 11.72 -10.06
N LEU A 191 -13.90 10.40 -9.90
CA LEU A 191 -13.63 9.75 -8.61
C LEU A 191 -12.17 9.30 -8.55
N ALA A 192 -11.40 9.90 -7.64
CA ALA A 192 -10.00 9.55 -7.41
C ALA A 192 -9.77 9.00 -6.02
N PHE A 193 -8.71 8.22 -5.85
CA PHE A 193 -8.38 7.57 -4.59
C PHE A 193 -6.91 7.79 -4.25
N SER A 194 -6.62 8.18 -3.02
CA SER A 194 -5.24 8.39 -2.56
C SER A 194 -4.43 7.10 -2.60
N SER A 195 -5.09 5.94 -2.43
CA SER A 195 -4.44 4.64 -2.33
C SER A 195 -5.21 3.55 -3.10
N LEU A 196 -4.48 2.54 -3.59
CA LEU A 196 -5.10 1.37 -4.22
C LEU A 196 -6.07 0.64 -3.27
N PRO A 197 -5.79 0.46 -1.96
CA PRO A 197 -6.77 -0.08 -1.02
C PRO A 197 -8.08 0.71 -0.99
N ARG A 198 -8.04 2.05 -1.02
CA ARG A 198 -9.27 2.87 -1.07
C ARG A 198 -10.07 2.65 -2.35
N ALA A 199 -9.39 2.65 -3.51
CA ALA A 199 -10.02 2.36 -4.79
C ALA A 199 -10.69 0.98 -4.81
N VAL A 200 -9.98 -0.04 -4.30
CA VAL A 200 -10.50 -1.41 -4.20
C VAL A 200 -11.69 -1.48 -3.24
N ASN A 201 -11.65 -0.78 -2.10
CA ASN A 201 -12.78 -0.76 -1.15
C ASN A 201 -14.04 -0.26 -1.83
N PHE A 202 -13.92 0.92 -2.43
CA PHE A 202 -15.02 1.60 -3.10
C PHE A 202 -15.59 0.72 -4.21
N MET A 203 -14.70 0.17 -5.04
CA MET A 203 -15.09 -0.70 -6.15
C MET A 203 -15.83 -1.96 -5.67
N GLN A 204 -15.34 -2.62 -4.61
CA GLN A 204 -15.99 -3.82 -4.07
C GLN A 204 -17.39 -3.52 -3.54
N GLN A 205 -17.54 -2.44 -2.77
CA GLN A 205 -18.85 -2.02 -2.25
C GLN A 205 -19.84 -1.70 -3.38
N ALA A 206 -19.40 -0.93 -4.38
CA ALA A 206 -20.23 -0.54 -5.52
C ALA A 206 -20.64 -1.74 -6.40
N ILE A 207 -19.74 -2.71 -6.60
CA ILE A 207 -20.06 -3.94 -7.35
C ILE A 207 -21.05 -4.81 -6.58
N VAL A 208 -20.86 -4.98 -5.27
CA VAL A 208 -21.78 -5.77 -4.42
C VAL A 208 -23.17 -5.13 -4.37
N ALA A 209 -23.24 -3.80 -4.33
CA ALA A 209 -24.49 -3.04 -4.42
C ALA A 209 -25.12 -3.08 -5.83
N GLY A 210 -24.39 -3.54 -6.84
CA GLY A 210 -24.84 -3.58 -8.24
C GLY A 210 -24.90 -2.23 -8.92
N THR A 211 -24.31 -1.18 -8.32
CA THR A 211 -24.33 0.19 -8.86
C THR A 211 -23.28 0.41 -9.94
N MET A 212 -22.24 -0.42 -9.99
CA MET A 212 -21.12 -0.27 -10.92
C MET A 212 -20.73 -1.60 -11.57
N GLN A 213 -20.41 -1.57 -12.87
CA GLN A 213 -19.94 -2.73 -13.64
C GLN A 213 -18.83 -2.33 -14.61
N GLY A 214 -18.00 -3.29 -15.02
CA GLY A 214 -17.05 -3.12 -16.12
C GLY A 214 -15.68 -2.53 -15.77
N ILE A 215 -15.48 -1.99 -14.56
CA ILE A 215 -14.16 -1.55 -14.10
C ILE A 215 -13.17 -2.71 -14.17
N ASN A 216 -12.08 -2.51 -14.89
CA ASN A 216 -11.08 -3.55 -15.16
C ASN A 216 -9.63 -3.06 -15.01
N LYS A 217 -9.44 -1.77 -14.70
CA LYS A 217 -8.14 -1.15 -14.45
C LYS A 217 -8.22 -0.17 -13.28
N MET A 218 -7.10 -0.07 -12.55
CA MET A 218 -6.90 0.90 -11.46
C MET A 218 -5.54 1.60 -11.62
N PRO A 219 -5.35 2.38 -12.69
CA PRO A 219 -4.06 3.01 -12.98
C PRO A 219 -3.72 4.09 -11.95
N LYS A 220 -2.41 4.28 -11.77
CA LYS A 220 -1.82 5.28 -10.90
C LYS A 220 -1.44 6.50 -11.73
N PHE A 221 -1.77 7.70 -11.25
CA PHE A 221 -1.41 8.97 -11.89
C PHE A 221 -0.68 9.86 -10.90
N LYS A 222 0.24 10.71 -11.40
CA LYS A 222 0.77 11.82 -10.61
C LYS A 222 -0.35 12.82 -10.29
N ARG A 223 -0.39 13.31 -9.05
CA ARG A 223 -1.34 14.31 -8.57
C ARG A 223 -1.36 15.54 -9.48
N GLU A 224 -0.19 16.03 -9.87
CA GLU A 224 -0.03 17.22 -10.73
C GLU A 224 -0.62 17.03 -12.13
N VAL A 225 -0.54 15.82 -12.68
CA VAL A 225 -1.16 15.48 -13.98
C VAL A 225 -2.67 15.58 -13.86
N VAL A 226 -3.24 14.96 -12.83
CA VAL A 226 -4.69 14.96 -12.60
C VAL A 226 -5.20 16.37 -12.28
N GLN A 227 -4.44 17.18 -11.54
CA GLN A 227 -4.77 18.60 -11.29
C GLN A 227 -4.78 19.45 -12.56
N SER A 228 -4.04 19.05 -13.61
CA SER A 228 -4.02 19.78 -14.88
C SER A 228 -5.22 19.47 -15.78
N TRP A 229 -6.03 18.46 -15.43
CA TRP A 229 -7.20 18.08 -16.23
C TRP A 229 -8.31 19.11 -16.11
N THR A 230 -9.13 19.21 -17.16
CA THR A 230 -10.29 20.13 -17.19
C THR A 230 -11.44 19.67 -16.30
N HIS A 231 -11.38 18.44 -15.81
CA HIS A 231 -12.41 17.83 -14.97
C HIS A 231 -12.10 18.04 -13.49
N SER A 232 -13.12 18.41 -12.73
CA SER A 232 -13.05 18.44 -11.28
C SER A 232 -12.96 17.02 -10.72
N VAL A 233 -12.24 16.86 -9.61
CA VAL A 233 -11.93 15.56 -9.00
C VAL A 233 -12.40 15.58 -7.56
N ILE A 234 -13.11 14.51 -7.15
CA ILE A 234 -13.36 14.23 -5.74
C ILE A 234 -12.39 13.15 -5.27
N LEU A 235 -11.72 13.41 -4.16
CA LEU A 235 -10.74 12.50 -3.61
C LEU A 235 -11.39 11.64 -2.52
N ASN A 236 -11.23 10.33 -2.63
CA ASN A 236 -11.71 9.33 -1.67
C ASN A 236 -13.22 9.42 -1.33
N PRO A 237 -14.12 9.53 -2.33
CA PRO A 237 -15.55 9.57 -2.06
C PRO A 237 -16.01 8.30 -1.33
N ALA A 238 -17.03 8.44 -0.48
CA ALA A 238 -17.73 7.30 0.09
C ALA A 238 -18.63 6.62 -0.95
N PRO A 239 -18.88 5.30 -0.88
CA PRO A 239 -19.66 4.57 -1.89
C PRO A 239 -21.11 5.04 -2.06
N ASP A 240 -21.70 5.61 -1.00
CA ASP A 240 -23.06 6.17 -0.97
C ASP A 240 -23.23 7.37 -1.92
N ILE A 241 -22.14 8.00 -2.37
CA ILE A 241 -22.20 9.05 -3.40
C ILE A 241 -22.87 8.57 -4.69
N LEU A 242 -22.81 7.27 -4.97
CA LEU A 242 -23.40 6.66 -6.16
C LEU A 242 -24.93 6.52 -6.05
N ASP A 243 -25.51 6.63 -4.87
CA ASP A 243 -26.95 6.52 -4.66
C ASP A 243 -27.69 7.78 -5.13
N ASP A 244 -27.04 8.94 -5.00
CA ASP A 244 -27.60 10.25 -5.32
C ASP A 244 -27.21 10.78 -6.71
N HIS A 245 -26.26 10.14 -7.39
CA HIS A 245 -25.71 10.64 -8.65
C HIS A 245 -25.72 9.58 -9.76
N SER A 246 -25.90 10.03 -11.01
CA SER A 246 -25.74 9.15 -12.16
C SER A 246 -24.26 8.95 -12.47
N ILE A 247 -23.88 7.70 -12.75
CA ILE A 247 -22.54 7.34 -13.17
C ILE A 247 -22.35 7.70 -14.65
N GLN A 248 -21.19 8.26 -14.97
CA GLN A 248 -20.72 8.46 -16.34
C GLN A 248 -19.26 8.05 -16.45
N MET A 249 -18.84 7.74 -17.66
CA MET A 249 -17.45 7.38 -17.98
C MET A 249 -16.83 8.52 -18.78
N LEU A 250 -15.70 9.06 -18.31
CA LEU A 250 -15.01 10.17 -18.97
C LEU A 250 -13.74 9.67 -19.65
N PRO A 251 -13.51 10.01 -20.92
CA PRO A 251 -12.28 9.60 -21.61
C PRO A 251 -11.07 10.20 -20.90
N ILE A 252 -10.06 9.37 -20.64
CA ILE A 252 -8.77 9.79 -20.11
C ILE A 252 -7.65 9.24 -20.97
N ASP A 253 -6.54 9.96 -21.01
CA ASP A 253 -5.37 9.56 -21.79
C ASP A 253 -4.54 8.49 -21.04
N PRO A 254 -4.46 7.24 -21.54
CA PRO A 254 -3.67 6.18 -20.92
C PRO A 254 -2.19 6.52 -20.77
N ASP A 255 -1.64 7.34 -21.68
CA ASP A 255 -0.21 7.67 -21.72
C ASP A 255 0.20 8.61 -20.58
N THR A 256 -0.78 9.18 -19.87
CA THR A 256 -0.56 10.02 -18.69
C THR A 256 -0.44 9.22 -17.39
N ALA A 257 -0.67 7.90 -17.45
CA ALA A 257 -0.55 7.01 -16.30
C ALA A 257 0.92 6.67 -15.99
N GLU A 258 1.22 6.51 -14.71
CA GLU A 258 2.52 6.02 -14.27
C GLU A 258 2.62 4.51 -14.53
N ALA A 259 3.83 4.06 -14.86
CA ALA A 259 4.12 2.64 -14.91
C ALA A 259 3.80 1.97 -13.56
N PRO A 260 3.29 0.72 -13.56
CA PRO A 260 3.14 -0.05 -12.33
C PRO A 260 4.51 -0.19 -11.64
N ASP A 261 4.52 -0.16 -10.30
CA ASP A 261 5.75 -0.24 -9.48
C ASP A 261 6.38 -1.66 -9.45
N GLU A 262 6.25 -2.44 -10.54
CA GLU A 262 6.79 -3.80 -10.66
C GLU A 262 8.30 -3.85 -10.88
#